data_AF-A0A6I1JXR0-F1
#
_entry.id   AF-A0A6I1JXR0-F1
#
_cell.length_a   1.000
_cell.length_b   1.000
_cell.length_c   1.000
_cell.angle_alpha   90.00
_cell.angle_beta   90.00
_cell.angle_gamma   90.00
#
_symmetry.space_group_name_H-M   'P 1'
#
loop_
_entity.id
_entity.type
_entity.pdbx_description
1 polymer ?
#
loop_
_entity_poly.entity_id
_entity_poly.type
_entity_poly.pdbx_seq_one_letter_code
_entity_poly.pdbx_strand_id
1 'polypeptide(L)'
;MDLRLTGEPAIVCGARRGVGRATAGDVPQPVELRIPMPIDLARIRADVPAVERRAYLHNAGAGLMPRQVVDTMKAHLDLEAEIGGYAAADREADRLDGVYASVARLINAAPDEIALMENATVAWQMVTQSKSDNTHPAISDT
;
A
#
# COMPACT_ATOMS: atom_id res chain seq x y z
N MET A 1 -1.40 44.41 18.45
CA MET A 1 -1.85 44.68 17.07
C MET A 1 -1.87 43.33 16.38
N ASP A 2 -3.07 42.77 16.30
CA ASP A 2 -3.38 41.36 16.01
C ASP A 2 -3.68 41.24 14.50
N LEU A 3 -3.00 40.35 13.77
CA LEU A 3 -3.26 40.11 12.35
C LEU A 3 -3.43 38.60 12.14
N ARG A 4 -4.69 38.15 12.23
CA ARG A 4 -5.12 36.81 11.80
C ARG A 4 -5.09 36.75 10.28
N LEU A 5 -4.19 35.95 9.72
CA LEU A 5 -4.21 35.53 8.32
C LEU A 5 -4.97 34.21 8.22
N THR A 6 -6.29 34.28 8.03
CA THR A 6 -7.09 33.16 7.55
C THR A 6 -7.09 33.18 6.02
N GLY A 7 -6.53 32.15 5.39
CA GLY A 7 -6.60 31.97 3.94
C GLY A 7 -5.79 30.75 3.47
N GLU A 8 -6.43 29.59 3.37
CA GLU A 8 -5.88 28.40 2.73
C GLU A 8 -5.91 28.56 1.19
N PRO A 9 -4.84 28.23 0.45
CA PRO A 9 -4.91 28.16 -1.01
C PRO A 9 -5.43 26.78 -1.45
N ALA A 10 -6.68 26.72 -1.92
CA ALA A 10 -7.25 25.53 -2.55
C ALA A 10 -6.69 25.36 -3.98
N ILE A 11 -5.95 24.28 -4.22
CA ILE A 11 -5.56 23.84 -5.56
C ILE A 11 -6.74 23.07 -6.16
N VAL A 12 -7.38 23.63 -7.19
CA VAL A 12 -8.46 22.99 -7.95
C VAL A 12 -7.87 22.26 -9.16
N CYS A 13 -7.87 20.92 -9.13
CA CYS A 13 -7.54 20.07 -10.28
C CYS A 13 -8.83 19.76 -11.07
N GLY A 14 -8.98 20.38 -12.24
CA GLY A 14 -10.20 20.30 -13.05
C GLY A 14 -10.33 19.00 -13.83
N ALA A 15 -11.29 18.14 -13.44
CA ALA A 15 -11.80 17.07 -14.30
C ALA A 15 -12.88 17.63 -15.24
N ARG A 16 -12.65 17.54 -16.56
CA ARG A 16 -13.58 17.95 -17.61
C ARG A 16 -14.93 17.21 -17.51
N ARG A 17 -16.00 17.89 -17.12
CA ARG A 17 -17.39 17.50 -17.45
C ARG A 17 -18.23 18.76 -17.71
N GLY A 18 -18.92 18.75 -18.86
CA GLY A 18 -20.08 19.56 -19.27
C GLY A 18 -20.18 21.02 -18.81
N VAL A 19 -20.18 21.96 -19.76
CA VAL A 19 -20.56 23.36 -19.53
C VAL A 19 -22.06 23.45 -19.26
N GLY A 20 -22.46 23.26 -18.00
CA GLY A 20 -23.76 23.63 -17.44
C GLY A 20 -23.54 24.68 -16.36
N ARG A 21 -24.33 25.76 -16.37
CA ARG A 21 -24.24 26.84 -15.40
C ARG A 21 -24.70 26.33 -14.03
N ALA A 22 -23.77 25.99 -13.15
CA ALA A 22 -24.06 25.65 -11.75
C ALA A 22 -24.84 26.80 -11.09
N THR A 23 -26.03 26.51 -10.59
CA THR A 23 -26.79 27.46 -9.75
C THR A 23 -26.32 27.30 -8.30
N ALA A 24 -26.48 28.34 -7.49
CA ALA A 24 -25.96 28.39 -6.11
C ALA A 24 -26.50 27.29 -5.16
N GLY A 25 -27.46 26.48 -5.59
CA GLY A 25 -27.99 25.34 -4.84
C GLY A 25 -27.33 23.99 -5.13
N ASP A 26 -26.40 23.92 -6.08
CA ASP A 26 -25.79 22.66 -6.57
C ASP A 26 -24.35 22.44 -6.06
N VAL A 27 -23.96 23.17 -5.00
CA VAL A 27 -22.69 22.93 -4.32
C VAL A 27 -22.87 21.71 -3.42
N PRO A 28 -22.23 20.56 -3.72
CA PRO A 28 -22.24 19.44 -2.79
C PRO A 28 -21.67 19.94 -1.46
N GLN A 29 -22.43 19.72 -0.38
CA GLN A 29 -21.99 20.05 0.97
C GLN A 29 -20.60 19.42 1.18
N PRO A 30 -19.62 20.15 1.77
CA PRO A 30 -18.31 19.59 2.02
C PRO A 30 -18.48 18.28 2.79
N VAL A 31 -18.06 17.17 2.19
CA VAL A 31 -17.89 15.94 2.95
C VAL A 31 -16.78 16.21 3.94
N GLU A 32 -17.16 16.48 5.19
CA GLU A 32 -16.20 16.65 6.28
C GLU A 32 -15.45 15.33 6.41
N LEU A 33 -14.22 15.30 5.90
CA LEU A 33 -13.34 14.16 6.08
C LEU A 33 -13.08 14.05 7.57
N ARG A 34 -13.87 13.22 8.26
CA ARG A 34 -13.67 12.87 9.66
C ARG A 34 -12.34 12.14 9.75
N ILE A 35 -11.24 12.87 9.93
CA ILE A 35 -9.94 12.32 10.29
C ILE A 35 -10.14 11.68 11.67
N PRO A 36 -10.18 10.34 11.78
CA PRO A 36 -10.55 9.70 13.03
C PRO A 36 -9.37 9.79 13.99
N MET A 37 -9.51 10.57 15.06
CA MET A 37 -8.54 10.79 16.14
C MET A 37 -7.14 11.28 15.69
N PRO A 38 -6.43 12.07 16.51
CA PRO A 38 -5.07 12.47 16.15
C PRO A 38 -4.18 11.22 16.09
N ILE A 39 -3.54 11.03 14.94
CA ILE A 39 -2.48 10.04 14.75
C ILE A 39 -1.38 10.32 15.79
N ASP A 40 -1.02 9.32 16.60
CA ASP A 40 0.07 9.44 17.57
C ASP A 40 1.43 9.41 16.86
N LEU A 41 1.90 10.60 16.52
CA LEU A 41 3.17 10.81 15.83
C LEU A 41 4.38 10.44 16.70
N ALA A 42 4.29 10.58 18.02
CA ALA A 42 5.39 10.26 18.92
C ALA A 42 5.66 8.76 18.91
N ARG A 43 4.59 7.96 19.02
CA ARG A 43 4.68 6.50 18.92
C ARG A 43 5.21 6.04 17.55
N ILE A 44 4.69 6.58 16.45
CA ILE A 44 5.12 6.18 15.10
C ILE A 44 6.61 6.49 14.88
N ARG A 45 7.10 7.64 15.38
CA ARG A 45 8.52 8.00 15.26
C ARG A 45 9.41 7.11 16.12
N ALA A 46 8.97 6.74 17.32
CA ALA A 46 9.70 5.80 18.17
C ALA A 46 9.85 4.42 17.51
N ASP A 47 8.89 4.02 16.68
CA ASP A 47 8.94 2.76 15.93
C ASP A 47 9.89 2.80 14.73
N VAL A 48 10.34 3.97 14.27
CA VAL A 48 11.28 4.12 13.15
C VAL A 48 12.55 4.86 13.62
N PRO A 49 13.50 4.20 14.31
CA PRO A 49 14.61 4.86 15.01
C PRO A 49 15.48 5.77 14.15
N ALA A 50 15.56 5.51 12.84
CA ALA A 50 16.31 6.33 11.91
C ALA A 50 15.78 7.78 11.82
N VAL A 51 14.50 8.04 12.13
CA VAL A 51 13.92 9.40 12.07
C VAL A 51 14.38 10.31 13.20
N GLU A 52 14.92 9.78 14.31
CA GLU A 52 15.50 10.57 15.39
C GLU A 52 16.84 11.20 14.99
N ARG A 53 17.54 10.59 14.04
CA ARG A 53 18.93 10.93 13.69
C ARG A 53 19.02 11.74 12.39
N ARG A 54 17.96 11.76 11.58
CA ARG A 54 17.95 12.43 10.27
C ARG A 54 16.52 12.72 9.78
N ALA A 55 16.39 13.80 9.01
CA ALA A 55 15.24 14.02 8.16
C ALA A 55 15.37 13.14 6.90
N TYR A 56 14.52 12.12 6.76
CA TYR A 56 14.55 11.20 5.63
C TYR A 56 13.50 11.60 4.57
N LEU A 57 13.96 12.15 3.45
CA LEU A 57 13.12 12.67 2.37
C LEU A 57 13.07 11.77 1.12
N HIS A 58 13.59 10.54 1.20
CA HIS A 58 13.67 9.61 0.06
C HIS A 58 12.65 8.45 0.14
N ASN A 59 11.52 8.67 0.84
CA ASN A 59 10.48 7.64 1.03
C ASN A 59 9.87 7.13 -0.28
N ALA A 60 9.83 7.97 -1.34
CA ALA A 60 9.32 7.57 -2.64
C ALA A 60 10.18 6.50 -3.33
N GLY A 61 11.48 6.43 -3.02
CA GLY A 61 12.36 5.37 -3.50
C GLY A 61 12.27 4.12 -2.64
N ALA A 62 12.38 4.29 -1.31
CA ALA A 62 12.13 3.23 -0.34
C ALA A 62 11.82 3.86 1.02
N GLY A 63 10.77 3.39 1.70
CA GLY A 63 10.45 3.83 3.05
C GLY A 63 11.42 3.27 4.09
N LEU A 64 11.60 4.00 5.19
CA LEU A 64 12.26 3.42 6.38
C LEU A 64 11.34 2.38 7.03
N MET A 65 11.88 1.21 7.34
CA MET A 65 11.12 0.13 7.97
C MET A 65 10.94 0.37 9.48
N PRO A 66 9.72 0.23 10.03
CA PRO A 66 9.49 0.17 11.47
C PRO A 66 10.18 -1.03 12.12
N ARG A 67 10.51 -0.92 13.41
CA ARG A 67 11.15 -1.99 14.21
C ARG A 67 10.39 -3.31 14.11
N GLN A 68 9.06 -3.27 14.23
CA GLN A 68 8.23 -4.47 14.20
C GLN A 68 8.37 -5.26 12.89
N VAL A 69 8.57 -4.58 11.76
CA VAL A 69 8.79 -5.22 10.46
C VAL A 69 10.16 -5.90 10.43
N VAL A 70 11.22 -5.16 10.81
CA VAL A 70 12.59 -5.68 10.82
C VAL A 70 12.73 -6.85 11.79
N ASP A 71 12.20 -6.72 13.00
CA ASP A 71 12.26 -7.75 14.04
C ASP A 71 11.51 -9.02 13.61
N THR A 72 10.34 -8.87 12.98
CA THR A 72 9.57 -10.00 12.44
C THR A 72 10.34 -10.75 11.37
N MET A 73 10.92 -10.03 10.40
CA MET A 73 11.69 -10.65 9.33
C MET A 73 12.91 -11.39 9.87
N LYS A 74 13.66 -10.76 10.79
CA LYS A 74 14.82 -11.39 11.42
C LYS A 74 14.44 -12.63 12.21
N ALA A 75 13.37 -12.58 13.00
CA ALA A 75 12.92 -13.73 13.76
C ALA A 75 12.57 -14.92 12.85
N HIS A 76 11.98 -14.68 11.68
CA HIS A 76 11.72 -15.75 10.72
C HIS A 76 13.02 -16.29 10.08
N LEU A 77 13.96 -15.42 9.70
CA LEU A 77 15.26 -15.84 9.19
C LEU A 77 16.07 -16.64 10.23
N ASP A 78 16.01 -16.24 11.50
CA ASP A 78 16.65 -16.94 12.61
C ASP A 78 16.01 -18.34 12.78
N LEU A 79 14.68 -18.45 12.65
CA LEU A 79 13.97 -19.73 12.65
C LEU A 79 14.39 -20.61 11.46
N GLU A 80 14.43 -20.07 10.23
CA GLU A 80 14.89 -20.79 9.05
C GLU A 80 16.33 -21.30 9.21
N ALA A 81 17.20 -20.53 9.87
CA ALA A 81 18.56 -20.95 10.17
C ALA A 81 18.63 -22.08 11.21
N GLU A 82 17.69 -22.15 12.15
CA GLU A 82 17.64 -23.18 13.19
C GLU A 82 17.12 -24.53 12.67
N ILE A 83 16.02 -24.51 11.91
CA ILE A 83 15.30 -25.75 11.53
C ILE A 83 15.24 -26.01 10.02
N GLY A 84 15.75 -25.09 9.20
CA GLY A 84 15.67 -25.15 7.74
C GLY A 84 14.40 -24.50 7.19
N GLY A 85 14.49 -23.95 5.97
CA GLY A 85 13.43 -23.16 5.35
C GLY A 85 12.09 -23.88 5.19
N TYR A 86 12.08 -25.13 4.72
CA TYR A 86 10.84 -25.89 4.56
C TYR A 86 10.16 -26.20 5.90
N ALA A 87 10.94 -26.58 6.92
CA ALA A 87 10.39 -26.85 8.25
C ALA A 87 9.88 -25.58 8.94
N ALA A 88 10.52 -24.43 8.69
CA ALA A 88 10.06 -23.12 9.15
C ALA A 88 8.78 -22.68 8.44
N ALA A 89 8.68 -22.89 7.12
CA ALA A 89 7.48 -22.61 6.35
C ALA A 89 6.29 -23.47 6.82
N ASP A 90 6.49 -24.77 7.03
CA ASP A 90 5.45 -25.67 7.56
C ASP A 90 5.03 -25.26 8.99
N ARG A 91 5.98 -24.84 9.83
CA ARG A 91 5.70 -24.39 11.20
C ARG A 91 4.91 -23.08 11.24
N GLU A 92 5.21 -22.15 10.34
CA GLU A 92 4.60 -20.81 10.30
C GLU A 92 3.49 -20.71 9.22
N ALA A 93 3.01 -21.83 8.69
CA ALA A 93 2.06 -21.88 7.57
C ALA A 93 0.84 -20.97 7.79
N ASP A 94 0.17 -21.07 8.94
CA ASP A 94 -0.99 -20.24 9.28
C ASP A 94 -0.68 -18.73 9.24
N ARG A 95 0.53 -18.35 9.66
CA ARG A 95 0.98 -16.96 9.68
C ARG A 95 1.30 -16.45 8.29
N LEU A 96 1.92 -17.29 7.46
CA LEU A 96 2.21 -17.00 6.06
C LEU A 96 0.92 -16.86 5.25
N ASP A 97 -0.04 -17.78 5.44
CA ASP A 97 -1.36 -17.73 4.80
C ASP A 97 -2.17 -16.50 5.24
N GLY A 98 -2.04 -16.09 6.50
CA GLY A 98 -2.65 -14.87 7.03
C GLY A 98 -2.22 -13.57 6.34
N VAL A 99 -1.12 -13.57 5.58
CA VAL A 99 -0.68 -12.41 4.78
C VAL A 99 -1.68 -12.10 3.67
N TYR A 100 -2.20 -13.13 2.98
CA TYR A 100 -3.18 -12.96 1.90
C TYR A 100 -4.45 -12.26 2.43
N ALA A 101 -4.98 -12.74 3.56
CA ALA A 101 -6.13 -12.14 4.22
C ALA A 101 -5.87 -10.69 4.68
N SER A 102 -4.66 -10.41 5.16
CA SER A 102 -4.28 -9.06 5.61
C SER A 102 -4.19 -8.05 4.46
N VAL A 103 -3.60 -8.46 3.33
CA VAL A 103 -3.51 -7.64 2.12
C VAL A 103 -4.90 -7.45 1.51
N ALA A 104 -5.69 -8.51 1.38
CA ALA A 104 -7.05 -8.47 0.86
C ALA A 104 -7.92 -7.46 1.63
N ARG A 105 -7.88 -7.51 2.96
CA ARG A 105 -8.57 -6.54 3.82
C ARG A 105 -8.08 -5.10 3.64
N LEU A 106 -6.78 -4.89 3.38
CA LEU A 106 -6.23 -3.55 3.19
C LEU A 106 -6.76 -2.88 1.92
N ILE A 107 -6.91 -3.63 0.83
CA ILE A 107 -7.35 -3.12 -0.48
C ILE A 107 -8.82 -3.44 -0.80
N ASN A 108 -9.57 -4.01 0.15
CA ASN A 108 -10.95 -4.43 -0.01
C ASN A 108 -11.15 -5.43 -1.16
N ALA A 109 -10.36 -6.49 -1.17
CA ALA A 109 -10.44 -7.63 -2.08
C ALA A 109 -10.72 -8.93 -1.30
N ALA A 110 -10.94 -10.04 -2.02
CA ALA A 110 -10.97 -11.38 -1.44
C ALA A 110 -9.55 -12.00 -1.39
N PRO A 111 -9.23 -12.88 -0.43
CA PRO A 111 -7.89 -13.48 -0.32
C PRO A 111 -7.42 -14.25 -1.56
N ASP A 112 -8.35 -14.88 -2.28
CA ASP A 112 -8.12 -15.63 -3.52
C ASP A 112 -7.85 -14.74 -4.75
N GLU A 113 -8.08 -13.42 -4.61
CA GLU A 113 -7.73 -12.42 -5.63
C GLU A 113 -6.30 -11.86 -5.43
N ILE A 114 -5.58 -12.28 -4.39
CA ILE A 114 -4.24 -11.78 -4.05
C ILE A 114 -3.15 -12.74 -4.52
N ALA A 115 -2.21 -12.23 -5.33
CA ALA A 115 -0.97 -12.91 -5.66
C ALA A 115 0.24 -12.08 -5.18
N LEU A 116 1.07 -12.66 -4.31
CA LEU A 116 2.27 -12.01 -3.79
C LEU A 116 3.44 -12.19 -4.77
N MET A 117 4.11 -11.08 -5.10
CA MET A 117 5.27 -11.04 -5.99
C MET A 117 6.41 -10.27 -5.31
N GLU A 118 7.65 -10.53 -5.72
CA GLU A 118 8.83 -9.88 -5.13
C GLU A 118 8.84 -8.35 -5.27
N ASN A 119 8.27 -7.82 -6.35
CA ASN A 119 8.13 -6.39 -6.60
C ASN A 119 7.06 -6.10 -7.67
N ALA A 120 6.70 -4.82 -7.80
CA ALA A 120 5.69 -4.36 -8.75
C ALA A 120 6.08 -4.61 -10.22
N THR A 121 7.38 -4.51 -10.56
CA THR A 121 7.86 -4.70 -11.94
C THR A 121 7.68 -6.13 -12.40
N VAL A 122 8.08 -7.11 -11.58
CA VAL A 122 7.89 -8.54 -11.87
C VAL A 122 6.43 -8.90 -11.95
N ALA A 123 5.58 -8.35 -11.06
CA ALA A 123 4.14 -8.55 -11.14
C ALA A 123 3.57 -8.11 -12.50
N TRP A 124 3.97 -6.92 -12.99
CA TRP A 124 3.56 -6.45 -14.32
C TRP A 124 4.05 -7.34 -15.45
N GLN A 125 5.31 -7.74 -15.42
CA GLN A 125 5.90 -8.63 -16.43
C GLN A 125 5.14 -9.96 -16.52
N MET A 126 4.87 -10.60 -15.38
CA MET A 126 4.14 -11.86 -15.28
C MET A 126 2.72 -11.76 -15.87
N VAL A 127 2.00 -10.67 -15.58
CA VAL A 127 0.65 -10.46 -16.13
C VAL A 127 0.70 -10.23 -17.65
N THR A 128 1.67 -9.48 -18.16
CA THR A 128 1.80 -9.26 -19.60
C THR A 128 2.19 -10.52 -20.36
N GLN A 129 3.15 -11.30 -19.83
CA GLN A 129 3.65 -12.51 -20.47
C GLN A 129 2.59 -13.63 -20.50
N SER A 130 1.90 -13.87 -19.38
CA SER A 130 0.86 -14.89 -19.34
C SER A 130 -0.28 -14.61 -20.33
N LYS A 131 -0.60 -13.33 -20.57
CA LYS A 131 -1.59 -12.92 -21.56
C LYS A 131 -1.12 -13.12 -23.00
N SER A 132 0.16 -12.87 -23.30
CA SER A 132 0.69 -13.13 -24.64
C SER A 132 0.73 -14.63 -24.97
N ASP A 133 1.06 -15.48 -24.00
CA ASP A 133 1.12 -16.94 -24.20
C ASP A 133 -0.27 -17.56 -24.37
N ASN A 134 -1.32 -16.90 -23.87
CA ASN A 134 -2.71 -17.28 -24.12
C ASN A 134 -3.26 -16.81 -25.49
N THR A 135 -2.44 -16.14 -26.30
CA THR A 135 -2.81 -15.61 -27.63
C THR A 135 -2.24 -16.49 -28.76
N HIS A 136 -2.03 -17.79 -28.52
CA HIS A 136 -1.80 -18.70 -29.64
C HIS A 136 -3.12 -18.88 -30.39
N PRO A 137 -3.23 -18.54 -31.69
CA PRO A 137 -4.40 -18.95 -32.46
C PRO A 137 -4.47 -20.47 -32.36
N ALA A 138 -5.63 -20.97 -31.94
CA ALA A 138 -5.98 -22.36 -32.17
C ALA A 138 -5.69 -22.62 -33.65
N ILE A 139 -4.65 -23.41 -33.93
CA ILE A 139 -4.34 -23.86 -35.27
C ILE A 139 -5.59 -24.64 -35.66
N SER A 140 -6.44 -24.06 -36.50
CA SER A 140 -7.62 -24.73 -36.99
C SER A 140 -7.11 -25.85 -37.89
N ASP A 141 -7.11 -27.08 -37.36
CA ASP A 141 -6.86 -28.28 -38.15
C ASP A 141 -7.84 -28.30 -39.32
N THR A 142 -7.30 -28.25 -40.53
CA THR A 142 -7.96 -28.62 -41.79
C THR A 142 -7.00 -29.49 -42.57
#